data_AF-A0A1C0ASN5-F1
#
_entry.id   AF-A0A1C0ASN5-F1
#
_cell.length_a   1.000
_cell.length_b   1.000
_cell.length_c   1.000
_cell.angle_alpha   90.00
_cell.angle_beta   90.00
_cell.angle_gamma   90.00
#
_symmetry.space_group_name_H-M   'P 1'
#
loop_
_entity.id
_entity.type
_entity.pdbx_description
1 polymer ?
#
loop_
_entity_poly.entity_id
_entity_poly.type
_entity_poly.pdbx_seq_one_letter_code
_entity_poly.pdbx_strand_id
1 'polypeptide(L)'
;MRRLLALTLALAGLIVVLAGAVPARARPQDGPLEQAGHLVVMPGTGRDWYGAYHVGGRTAYCADLMSAPPRQATAWREAPSGAPLIRQSGLARQSALPHGRGGAPVPARGMAELAWALTVTGESPGADTGVAVEHFVRLRTVGDEPQRRREAARWAAVVAAHPATRQAFAALDADARRFAGPYRIDLAWLRRPTLEDPSGEVEVTVRSAAGHGVPEVTVDVQADGSMSVRGRRSTTGADGTLRVQVRLAAPGASPASGTLTVTAAGLPGARPRVFVPTPATVQRLLAAPAPVSVSATVSATLEPRFSPTVTTRTRDPLALAGEPAVDIITVTGGRPGAEFRGDSTLYGPFATLDALSAASAEDAPVVGRAAFRGRYDAHGRAAVSTDDGLTYPGPGYYTWVETLEEARFVAPPPPPEWPQLAETSLALAPSVSTHLSATNTDGGAVLSDSLRVTGVPGLEVPGGGRLSIVAQGRLLGPLAPRDGSAESKCDGLDWSRAPVAARYADLDLTGGRAADALAAEGLAAAATTLPGCYTADAVVSISHGSRPPVILTHEPGHPSQTVLVHAPEPSPEPSPSPEATPSPEATPSPSPTPEPTPPAAPTPTPTAVPPAPHSRPTASVRISQTTPGLPSTGA
;
A
#
# COMPACT_ATOMS: atom_id res chain seq x y z
N MET A 1 3.21 47.35 18.41
CA MET A 1 2.67 47.60 19.78
C MET A 1 2.70 46.39 20.71
N ARG A 2 2.32 45.16 20.30
CA ARG A 2 2.35 43.96 21.19
C ARG A 2 3.73 43.55 21.73
N ARG A 3 4.83 43.84 21.00
CA ARG A 3 6.20 43.51 21.46
C ARG A 3 6.78 44.52 22.45
N LEU A 4 6.30 45.77 22.47
CA LEU A 4 6.74 46.77 23.44
C LEU A 4 6.10 46.54 24.82
N LEU A 5 4.82 46.14 24.86
CA LEU A 5 4.09 45.83 26.10
C LEU A 5 4.67 44.61 26.85
N ALA A 6 5.17 43.61 26.11
CA ALA A 6 5.83 42.43 26.68
C ALA A 6 7.19 42.77 27.32
N LEU A 7 7.92 43.74 26.78
CA LEU A 7 9.23 44.14 27.29
C LEU A 7 9.11 45.01 28.57
N THR A 8 8.11 45.89 28.66
CA THR A 8 7.87 46.70 29.87
C THR A 8 7.31 45.89 31.03
N LEU A 9 6.49 44.86 30.77
CA LEU A 9 6.04 43.90 31.80
C LEU A 9 7.18 43.00 32.29
N ALA A 10 8.10 42.61 31.40
CA ALA A 10 9.30 41.85 31.78
C ALA A 10 10.27 42.69 32.65
N LEU A 11 10.44 43.98 32.35
CA LEU A 11 11.34 44.87 33.10
C LEU A 11 10.76 45.31 34.46
N ALA A 12 9.44 45.53 34.55
CA ALA A 12 8.76 45.79 35.82
C ALA A 12 8.70 44.53 36.72
N GLY A 13 8.62 43.33 36.12
CA GLY A 13 8.77 42.06 36.84
C GLY A 13 10.19 41.85 37.39
N LEU A 14 11.23 42.32 36.68
CA LEU A 14 12.63 42.16 37.09
C LEU A 14 13.01 43.07 38.28
N ILE A 15 12.36 44.22 38.45
CA ILE A 15 12.64 45.16 39.55
C ILE A 15 11.96 44.72 40.87
N VAL A 16 10.89 43.91 40.82
CA VAL A 16 10.26 43.35 42.04
C VAL A 16 10.99 42.10 42.57
N VAL A 17 11.80 41.42 41.74
CA VAL A 17 12.55 40.20 42.15
C VAL A 17 13.82 40.51 42.95
N LEU A 18 14.31 41.76 42.95
CA LEU A 18 15.48 42.20 43.74
C LEU A 18 15.13 42.74 45.14
N ALA A 19 13.83 42.84 45.48
CA ALA A 19 13.38 43.18 46.82
C ALA A 19 13.41 41.94 47.74
N GLY A 20 14.60 41.69 48.31
CA GLY A 20 14.87 40.99 49.57
C GLY A 20 13.93 39.85 49.97
N ALA A 21 14.42 38.61 49.83
CA ALA A 21 13.99 37.52 50.71
C ALA A 21 14.37 37.90 52.16
N VAL A 22 13.47 38.61 52.85
CA VAL A 22 13.62 38.93 54.27
C VAL A 22 13.76 37.58 55.00
N PRO A 23 14.84 37.36 55.77
CA PRO A 23 14.98 36.12 56.52
C PRO A 23 13.76 35.95 57.42
N ALA A 24 13.07 34.81 57.30
CA ALA A 24 11.96 34.50 58.17
C ALA A 24 12.49 34.44 59.61
N ARG A 25 12.10 35.42 60.43
CA ARG A 25 12.29 35.33 61.88
C ARG A 25 11.60 34.06 62.36
N ALA A 26 12.27 33.30 63.22
CA ALA A 26 11.66 32.13 63.85
C ALA A 26 10.39 32.60 64.55
N ARG A 27 9.26 32.01 64.19
CA ARG A 27 7.94 32.43 64.69
C ARG A 27 7.61 31.62 65.95
N PRO A 28 6.73 32.11 66.85
CA PRO A 28 6.29 31.35 68.03
C PRO A 28 5.75 29.95 67.71
N GLN A 29 5.24 29.73 66.50
CA GLN A 29 4.74 28.45 66.01
C GLN A 29 5.81 27.46 65.51
N ASP A 30 7.09 27.84 65.45
CA ASP A 30 8.16 26.91 65.06
C ASP A 30 8.50 26.00 66.27
N GLY A 31 8.05 24.75 66.22
CA GLY A 31 8.14 23.82 67.36
C GLY A 31 7.66 22.40 67.00
N PRO A 32 7.59 21.49 67.99
CA PRO A 32 7.06 20.14 67.79
C PRO A 32 5.70 20.12 67.08
N LEU A 33 5.53 19.23 66.11
CA LEU A 33 4.24 18.95 65.47
C LEU A 33 3.53 17.86 66.27
N GLU A 34 2.70 18.22 67.25
CA GLU A 34 2.19 17.29 68.28
C GLU A 34 1.54 16.01 67.74
N GLN A 35 0.88 16.07 66.58
CA GLN A 35 0.25 14.92 65.93
C GLN A 35 1.22 13.99 65.18
N ALA A 36 2.47 14.41 64.98
CA ALA A 36 3.48 13.78 64.13
C ALA A 36 4.75 13.42 64.91
N GLY A 37 4.62 13.08 66.19
CA GLY A 37 5.71 12.54 67.00
C GLY A 37 5.29 12.16 68.40
N HIS A 38 6.28 11.79 69.22
CA HIS A 38 6.08 11.35 70.59
C HIS A 38 7.08 12.01 71.55
N LEU A 39 6.65 12.26 72.79
CA LEU A 39 7.55 12.56 73.90
C LEU A 39 8.05 11.26 74.53
N VAL A 40 9.33 10.95 74.36
CA VAL A 40 9.92 9.69 74.82
C VAL A 40 11.03 9.96 75.83
N VAL A 41 11.16 9.11 76.84
CA VAL A 41 12.26 9.15 77.80
C VAL A 41 13.51 8.56 77.12
N MET A 42 14.45 9.43 76.77
CA MET A 42 15.66 9.07 76.04
C MET A 42 16.85 8.81 76.99
N PRO A 43 17.69 7.81 76.70
CA PRO A 43 18.91 7.56 77.47
C PRO A 43 19.82 8.80 77.50
N GLY A 44 20.13 9.29 78.70
CA GLY A 44 21.09 10.38 78.93
C GLY A 44 20.60 11.80 78.60
N THR A 45 19.38 11.98 78.09
CA THR A 45 18.81 13.32 77.81
C THR A 45 17.43 13.57 78.44
N GLY A 46 16.83 12.57 79.10
CA GLY A 46 15.51 12.70 79.72
C GLY A 46 14.38 12.67 78.70
N ARG A 47 13.22 13.24 79.06
CA ARG A 47 12.04 13.27 78.18
C ARG A 47 12.25 14.29 77.06
N ASP A 48 12.31 13.81 75.82
CA ASP A 48 12.55 14.64 74.63
C ASP A 48 11.56 14.32 73.51
N TRP A 49 11.36 15.29 72.62
CA TRP A 49 10.51 15.13 71.44
C TRP A 49 11.23 14.33 70.36
N TYR A 50 10.52 13.39 69.74
CA TYR A 50 10.99 12.63 68.60
C TYR A 50 9.89 12.58 67.54
N GLY A 51 10.12 13.22 66.40
CA GLY A 51 9.14 13.37 65.34
C GLY A 51 9.28 14.69 64.61
N ALA A 52 8.22 15.10 63.91
CA ALA A 52 8.24 16.28 63.06
C ALA A 52 8.17 17.60 63.85
N TYR A 53 8.54 18.67 63.15
CA TYR A 53 8.51 20.05 63.61
C TYR A 53 7.85 20.94 62.56
N HIS A 54 7.31 22.06 63.01
CA HIS A 54 6.95 23.19 62.15
C HIS A 54 8.18 24.07 61.86
N VAL A 55 8.36 24.42 60.59
CA VAL A 55 9.25 25.51 60.18
C VAL A 55 8.52 26.38 59.16
N GLY A 56 8.06 27.54 59.61
CA GLY A 56 7.08 28.32 58.86
C GLY A 56 5.77 27.55 58.69
N GLY A 57 5.28 27.43 57.45
CA GLY A 57 4.04 26.70 57.13
C GLY A 57 4.28 25.25 56.68
N ARG A 58 5.38 24.61 57.10
CA ARG A 58 5.79 23.30 56.59
C ARG A 58 6.17 22.34 57.70
N THR A 59 5.99 21.06 57.41
CA THR A 59 6.46 19.94 58.22
C THR A 59 7.89 19.60 57.86
N ALA A 60 8.75 19.55 58.88
CA ALA A 60 10.16 19.29 58.72
C ALA A 60 10.74 18.44 59.86
N TYR A 61 11.92 17.87 59.62
CA TYR A 61 12.55 16.88 60.50
C TYR A 61 14.00 17.25 60.78
N CYS A 62 14.50 16.92 61.95
CA CYS A 62 15.83 17.32 62.36
C CYS A 62 16.92 16.48 61.68
N ALA A 63 17.91 17.17 61.09
CA ALA A 63 19.04 16.55 60.39
C ALA A 63 20.29 16.36 61.26
N ASP A 64 20.34 16.92 62.47
CA ASP A 64 21.58 16.98 63.25
C ASP A 64 21.36 16.41 64.66
N LEU A 65 21.93 15.25 64.96
CA LEU A 65 21.69 14.56 66.24
C LEU A 65 22.20 15.33 67.47
N MET A 66 23.28 16.10 67.32
CA MET A 66 24.07 16.68 68.41
C MET A 66 24.00 18.21 68.51
N SER A 67 23.10 18.84 67.76
CA SER A 67 22.85 20.29 67.87
C SER A 67 21.67 20.59 68.80
N ALA A 68 21.54 21.85 69.22
CA ALA A 68 20.45 22.34 70.05
C ALA A 68 19.09 22.22 69.34
N PRO A 69 17.98 22.03 70.10
CA PRO A 69 16.66 21.80 69.52
C PRO A 69 16.16 23.00 68.71
N PRO A 70 15.27 22.78 67.71
CA PRO A 70 14.75 23.83 66.82
C PRO A 70 14.21 25.08 67.52
N ARG A 71 13.60 24.94 68.71
CA ARG A 71 13.07 26.06 69.52
C ARG A 71 14.12 27.10 69.94
N GLN A 72 15.41 26.79 69.81
CA GLN A 72 16.51 27.72 70.11
C GLN A 72 16.98 28.51 68.86
N ALA A 73 16.40 28.25 67.68
CA ALA A 73 16.70 29.02 66.49
C ALA A 73 16.12 30.45 66.61
N THR A 74 16.91 31.47 66.26
CA THR A 74 16.44 32.85 66.18
C THR A 74 15.83 33.18 64.81
N ALA A 75 16.24 32.47 63.76
CA ALA A 75 15.69 32.55 62.41
C ALA A 75 16.09 31.32 61.59
N TRP A 76 15.35 31.08 60.52
CA TRP A 76 15.63 30.03 59.54
C TRP A 76 15.84 30.64 58.16
N ARG A 77 16.80 30.09 57.42
CA ARG A 77 17.01 30.38 56.00
C ARG A 77 17.01 29.09 55.22
N GLU A 78 16.20 29.03 54.18
CA GLU A 78 16.28 27.92 53.23
C GLU A 78 17.60 27.99 52.44
N ALA A 79 18.30 26.87 52.38
CA ALA A 79 19.52 26.76 51.61
C ALA A 79 19.21 26.88 50.10
N PRO A 80 20.12 27.45 49.30
CA PRO A 80 19.97 27.49 47.85
C PRO A 80 19.74 26.08 47.28
N SER A 81 18.94 26.01 46.20
CA SER A 81 18.72 24.75 45.49
C SER A 81 20.06 24.12 45.10
N GLY A 82 20.27 22.86 45.52
CA GLY A 82 21.49 22.12 45.23
C GLY A 82 22.64 22.29 46.21
N ALA A 83 22.47 23.09 47.28
CA ALA A 83 23.43 23.11 48.37
C ALA A 83 23.65 21.69 48.94
N PRO A 84 24.91 21.29 49.23
CA PRO A 84 25.19 19.98 49.77
C PRO A 84 24.65 19.87 51.21
N LEU A 85 23.98 18.76 51.50
CA LEU A 85 23.64 18.40 52.87
C LEU A 85 24.84 17.66 53.47
N ILE A 86 25.58 18.31 54.38
CA ILE A 86 26.72 17.69 55.05
C ILE A 86 26.25 16.91 56.27
N ARG A 87 26.71 15.67 56.46
CA ARG A 87 26.41 14.87 57.67
C ARG A 87 27.03 15.51 58.90
N GLN A 88 26.45 15.31 60.08
CA GLN A 88 27.08 15.72 61.33
C GLN A 88 28.01 14.62 61.86
N SER A 89 29.13 14.95 62.49
CA SER A 89 30.02 13.99 63.14
C SER A 89 30.49 14.53 64.49
N GLY A 90 30.90 13.62 65.37
CA GLY A 90 31.30 13.87 66.73
C GLY A 90 30.15 13.83 67.74
N LEU A 91 30.50 13.78 69.02
CA LEU A 91 29.58 13.93 70.15
C LEU A 91 29.88 15.23 70.89
N ALA A 92 28.84 15.99 71.25
CA ALA A 92 28.96 17.11 72.17
C ALA A 92 29.43 16.61 73.54
N ARG A 93 30.58 17.10 74.02
CA ARG A 93 31.09 16.79 75.37
C ARG A 93 30.58 17.77 76.44
N GLN A 94 30.27 19.01 76.07
CA GLN A 94 29.82 20.08 76.99
C GLN A 94 28.83 21.09 76.36
N SER A 95 28.90 21.32 75.03
CA SER A 95 27.99 22.24 74.31
C SER A 95 27.53 21.65 72.98
N ALA A 96 26.37 22.10 72.48
CA ALA A 96 25.83 21.70 71.18
C ALA A 96 26.87 21.85 70.06
N LEU A 97 26.93 20.87 69.15
CA LEU A 97 27.83 20.92 68.01
C LEU A 97 27.25 21.80 66.90
N PRO A 98 28.10 22.49 66.11
CA PRO A 98 27.65 23.10 64.87
C PRO A 98 26.99 22.05 63.94
N HIS A 99 25.91 22.44 63.26
CA HIS A 99 25.23 21.59 62.28
C HIS A 99 26.18 21.23 61.13
N GLY A 100 26.09 19.98 60.64
CA GLY A 100 26.96 19.49 59.56
C GLY A 100 28.47 19.45 59.87
N ARG A 101 28.88 19.62 61.13
CA ARG A 101 30.31 19.62 61.49
C ARG A 101 30.95 18.26 61.21
N GLY A 102 32.04 18.26 60.45
CA GLY A 102 33.00 17.16 60.36
C GLY A 102 32.55 15.91 59.61
N GLY A 103 31.36 15.90 59.01
CA GLY A 103 30.87 14.76 58.22
C GLY A 103 31.06 14.92 56.71
N ALA A 104 30.85 13.82 55.99
CA ALA A 104 30.83 13.81 54.53
C ALA A 104 29.48 14.33 53.97
N PRO A 105 29.43 14.80 52.71
CA PRO A 105 28.17 15.09 52.02
C PRO A 105 27.26 13.85 51.96
N VAL A 106 25.94 14.05 52.05
CA VAL A 106 24.96 13.02 51.75
C VAL A 106 24.99 12.72 50.24
N PRO A 107 25.18 11.45 49.81
CA PRO A 107 25.19 11.10 48.39
C PRO A 107 23.87 11.42 47.70
N ALA A 108 23.89 11.60 46.37
CA ALA A 108 22.69 11.93 45.59
C ALA A 108 21.53 10.95 45.80
N ARG A 109 21.82 9.64 45.86
CA ARG A 109 20.82 8.61 46.20
C ARG A 109 20.20 8.85 47.57
N GLY A 110 21.00 9.14 48.59
CA GLY A 110 20.50 9.45 49.93
C GLY A 110 19.64 10.71 49.96
N MET A 111 19.97 11.72 49.15
CA MET A 111 19.15 12.92 49.00
C MET A 111 17.79 12.63 48.37
N ALA A 112 17.75 11.78 47.34
CA ALA A 112 16.50 11.37 46.70
C ALA A 112 15.62 10.52 47.63
N GLU A 113 16.23 9.61 48.41
CA GLU A 113 15.53 8.82 49.42
C GLU A 113 14.94 9.72 50.53
N LEU A 114 15.69 10.72 51.01
CA LEU A 114 15.18 11.76 51.93
C LEU A 114 14.00 12.51 51.31
N ALA A 115 14.16 12.99 50.08
CA ALA A 115 13.13 13.76 49.41
C ALA A 115 11.84 12.96 49.20
N TRP A 116 11.97 11.68 48.81
CA TRP A 116 10.84 10.77 48.66
C TRP A 116 10.11 10.57 49.99
N ALA A 117 10.84 10.19 51.05
CA ALA A 117 10.24 9.93 52.36
C ALA A 117 9.48 11.16 52.88
N LEU A 118 10.07 12.35 52.75
CA LEU A 118 9.46 13.60 53.18
C LEU A 118 8.20 13.97 52.36
N THR A 119 8.15 13.62 51.06
CA THR A 119 6.98 13.87 50.22
C THR A 119 5.84 12.90 50.53
N VAL A 120 6.09 11.60 50.60
CA VAL A 120 5.01 10.60 50.71
C VAL A 120 4.33 10.60 52.07
N THR A 121 5.02 11.04 53.13
CA THR A 121 4.40 11.15 54.46
C THR A 121 3.54 12.40 54.62
N GLY A 122 3.58 13.31 53.65
CA GLY A 122 2.74 14.51 53.62
C GLY A 122 3.05 15.54 54.71
N GLU A 123 2.16 16.53 54.84
CA GLU A 123 2.31 17.64 55.78
C GLU A 123 1.80 17.33 57.19
N SER A 124 1.04 16.25 57.40
CA SER A 124 0.52 15.88 58.73
C SER A 124 0.50 14.37 58.90
N PRO A 125 1.68 13.72 58.94
CA PRO A 125 1.74 12.29 59.18
C PRO A 125 1.26 11.97 60.60
N GLY A 126 0.71 10.78 60.78
CA GLY A 126 0.44 10.26 62.13
C GLY A 126 1.72 10.11 62.95
N ALA A 127 1.59 10.10 64.27
CA ALA A 127 2.71 10.18 65.20
C ALA A 127 3.81 9.12 64.96
N ASP A 128 3.41 7.85 64.76
CA ASP A 128 4.36 6.77 64.53
C ASP A 128 5.12 6.92 63.19
N THR A 129 4.44 7.44 62.16
CA THR A 129 5.05 7.74 60.87
C THR A 129 6.01 8.91 60.98
N GLY A 130 5.63 10.00 61.67
CA GLY A 130 6.53 11.14 61.88
C GLY A 130 7.80 10.75 62.63
N VAL A 131 7.67 9.87 63.62
CA VAL A 131 8.82 9.27 64.32
C VAL A 131 9.69 8.40 63.39
N ALA A 132 9.07 7.57 62.55
CA ALA A 132 9.80 6.79 61.56
C ALA A 132 10.58 7.67 60.57
N VAL A 133 10.00 8.79 60.11
CA VAL A 133 10.66 9.75 59.22
C VAL A 133 11.82 10.44 59.92
N GLU A 134 11.65 10.89 61.16
CA GLU A 134 12.73 11.49 61.96
C GLU A 134 13.93 10.54 62.08
N HIS A 135 13.68 9.26 62.38
CA HIS A 135 14.73 8.24 62.43
C HIS A 135 15.40 8.03 61.06
N PHE A 136 14.60 7.93 60.00
CA PHE A 136 15.06 7.78 58.63
C PHE A 136 15.95 8.94 58.19
N VAL A 137 15.59 10.17 58.54
CA VAL A 137 16.38 11.38 58.30
C VAL A 137 17.70 11.31 59.04
N ARG A 138 17.68 10.95 60.33
CA ARG A 138 18.88 10.86 61.18
C ARG A 138 19.87 9.83 60.66
N LEU A 139 19.44 8.63 60.28
CA LEU A 139 20.34 7.61 59.72
C LEU A 139 21.08 8.07 58.45
N ARG A 140 20.46 8.96 57.67
CA ARG A 140 21.07 9.52 56.44
C ARG A 140 21.92 10.76 56.69
N THR A 141 21.83 11.36 57.87
CA THR A 141 22.47 12.63 58.21
C THR A 141 23.50 12.54 59.35
N VAL A 142 23.54 11.43 60.10
CA VAL A 142 24.67 11.08 60.97
C VAL A 142 25.88 10.65 60.15
N GLY A 143 27.06 11.08 60.57
CA GLY A 143 28.31 10.97 59.81
C GLY A 143 29.34 9.99 60.37
N ASP A 144 29.24 9.63 61.65
CA ASP A 144 30.21 8.74 62.30
C ASP A 144 29.56 7.68 63.20
N GLU A 145 30.39 6.73 63.64
CA GLU A 145 29.94 5.59 64.46
C GLU A 145 29.43 6.00 65.85
N PRO A 146 30.07 6.93 66.58
CA PRO A 146 29.52 7.45 67.82
C PRO A 146 28.08 7.99 67.69
N GLN A 147 27.79 8.76 66.64
CA GLN A 147 26.44 9.25 66.41
C GLN A 147 25.46 8.13 66.05
N ARG A 148 25.87 7.16 65.22
CA ARG A 148 25.03 6.00 64.89
C ARG A 148 24.64 5.20 66.14
N ARG A 149 25.58 4.94 67.05
CA ARG A 149 25.28 4.24 68.32
C ARG A 149 24.30 5.04 69.18
N ARG A 150 24.48 6.36 69.29
CA ARG A 150 23.57 7.22 70.04
C ARG A 150 22.17 7.22 69.43
N GLU A 151 22.08 7.30 68.11
CA GLU A 151 20.81 7.23 67.39
C GLU A 151 20.11 5.88 67.56
N ALA A 152 20.86 4.78 67.50
CA ALA A 152 20.34 3.44 67.76
C ALA A 152 19.77 3.30 69.19
N ALA A 153 20.44 3.88 70.20
CA ALA A 153 19.93 3.89 71.57
C ALA A 153 18.65 4.72 71.73
N ARG A 154 18.57 5.89 71.07
CA ARG A 154 17.34 6.70 71.02
C ARG A 154 16.20 5.93 70.36
N TRP A 155 16.47 5.33 69.20
CA TRP A 155 15.50 4.54 68.46
C TRP A 155 15.00 3.33 69.25
N ALA A 156 15.87 2.64 69.98
CA ALA A 156 15.47 1.54 70.86
C ALA A 156 14.48 1.99 71.94
N ALA A 157 14.70 3.16 72.56
CA ALA A 157 13.77 3.73 73.54
C ALA A 157 12.42 4.11 72.90
N VAL A 158 12.45 4.69 71.71
CA VAL A 158 11.24 5.03 70.93
C VAL A 158 10.42 3.79 70.61
N VAL A 159 11.07 2.74 70.08
CA VAL A 159 10.39 1.51 69.69
C VAL A 159 9.86 0.74 70.91
N ALA A 160 10.56 0.80 72.06
CA ALA A 160 10.06 0.22 73.30
C ALA A 160 8.78 0.91 73.79
N ALA A 161 8.69 2.23 73.65
CA ALA A 161 7.50 3.01 74.02
C ALA A 161 6.38 2.94 72.96
N HIS A 162 6.73 2.87 71.68
CA HIS A 162 5.81 2.91 70.53
C HIS A 162 6.17 1.84 69.48
N PRO A 163 5.82 0.56 69.70
CA PRO A 163 6.29 -0.55 68.86
C PRO A 163 5.90 -0.46 67.38
N ALA A 164 4.76 0.16 67.06
CA ALA A 164 4.27 0.33 65.69
C ALA A 164 5.22 1.17 64.80
N THR A 165 6.02 2.06 65.41
CA THR A 165 7.04 2.86 64.71
C THR A 165 8.06 2.00 63.97
N ARG A 166 8.34 0.78 64.45
CA ARG A 166 9.27 -0.16 63.79
C ARG A 166 8.76 -0.59 62.42
N GLN A 167 7.47 -0.92 62.34
CA GLN A 167 6.85 -1.33 61.08
C GLN A 167 6.76 -0.15 60.11
N ALA A 168 6.38 1.04 60.60
CA ALA A 168 6.35 2.26 59.80
C ALA A 168 7.73 2.59 59.21
N PHE A 169 8.79 2.49 60.01
CA PHE A 169 10.18 2.71 59.55
C PHE A 169 10.63 1.67 58.53
N ALA A 170 10.35 0.38 58.77
CA ALA A 170 10.74 -0.68 57.84
C ALA A 170 10.07 -0.51 56.46
N ALA A 171 8.77 -0.17 56.45
CA ALA A 171 8.04 0.12 55.21
C ALA A 171 8.63 1.35 54.50
N LEU A 172 8.82 2.46 55.22
CA LEU A 172 9.39 3.70 54.68
C LEU A 172 10.79 3.49 54.09
N ASP A 173 11.67 2.74 54.78
CA ASP A 173 13.04 2.50 54.28
C ASP A 173 13.07 1.62 53.04
N ALA A 174 12.23 0.57 53.00
CA ALA A 174 12.10 -0.29 51.83
C ALA A 174 11.57 0.49 50.62
N ASP A 175 10.51 1.26 50.80
CA ASP A 175 9.87 2.01 49.72
C ASP A 175 10.74 3.16 49.21
N ALA A 176 11.44 3.88 50.10
CA ALA A 176 12.35 4.94 49.68
C ALA A 176 13.48 4.41 48.78
N ARG A 177 14.06 3.24 49.12
CA ARG A 177 15.09 2.60 48.29
C ARG A 177 14.55 2.16 46.94
N ARG A 178 13.25 1.83 46.87
CA ARG A 178 12.59 1.31 45.68
C ARG A 178 12.07 2.42 44.75
N PHE A 179 11.50 3.49 45.30
CA PHE A 179 10.69 4.47 44.57
C PHE A 179 11.26 5.90 44.55
N ALA A 180 12.41 6.16 45.19
CA ALA A 180 13.05 7.47 45.07
C ALA A 180 13.52 7.76 43.63
N GLY A 181 13.40 9.03 43.24
CA GLY A 181 13.84 9.53 41.93
C GLY A 181 15.37 9.60 41.76
N PRO A 182 15.87 10.16 40.64
CA PRO A 182 15.12 10.79 39.54
C PRO A 182 14.20 9.82 38.80
N TYR A 183 13.14 10.37 38.21
CA TYR A 183 12.10 9.61 37.53
C TYR A 183 12.25 9.67 36.02
N ARG A 184 11.71 8.68 35.33
CA ARG A 184 11.49 8.70 33.88
C ARG A 184 10.19 7.99 33.52
N ILE A 185 9.71 8.20 32.29
CA ILE A 185 8.58 7.46 31.74
C ILE A 185 9.11 6.58 30.61
N ASP A 186 8.82 5.29 30.70
CA ASP A 186 9.05 4.34 29.62
C ASP A 186 7.71 4.10 28.91
N LEU A 187 7.71 4.21 27.58
CA LEU A 187 6.55 4.00 26.72
C LEU A 187 6.80 2.81 25.80
N ALA A 188 5.89 1.85 25.79
CA ALA A 188 5.98 0.67 24.92
C ALA A 188 4.65 0.42 24.21
N TRP A 189 4.70 0.15 22.89
CA TRP A 189 3.53 -0.30 22.17
C TRP A 189 3.23 -1.76 22.54
N LEU A 190 2.10 -2.00 23.18
CA LEU A 190 1.55 -3.36 23.32
C LEU A 190 0.87 -3.80 22.03
N ARG A 191 0.20 -2.85 21.36
CA ARG A 191 -0.39 -3.03 20.04
C ARG A 191 -0.21 -1.75 19.24
N ARG A 192 0.52 -1.83 18.14
CA ARG A 192 0.72 -0.69 17.23
C ARG A 192 -0.47 -0.61 16.25
N PRO A 193 -1.02 0.59 15.97
CA PRO A 193 -2.01 0.76 14.93
C PRO A 193 -1.52 0.25 13.57
N THR A 194 -2.43 -0.29 12.77
CA THR A 194 -2.23 -0.79 11.40
C THR A 194 -3.30 -0.23 10.47
N LEU A 195 -3.21 -0.50 9.16
CA LEU A 195 -4.24 -0.09 8.20
C LEU A 195 -5.55 -0.86 8.43
N GLU A 196 -5.44 -2.12 8.85
CA GLU A 196 -6.55 -3.03 9.10
C GLU A 196 -7.21 -2.77 10.46
N ASP A 197 -6.41 -2.41 11.48
CA ASP A 197 -6.88 -2.00 12.80
C ASP A 197 -6.21 -0.67 13.22
N PRO A 198 -6.91 0.48 13.08
CA PRO A 198 -6.36 1.78 13.44
C PRO A 198 -6.26 2.01 14.97
N SER A 199 -6.67 1.02 15.77
CA SER A 199 -6.58 1.07 17.23
C SER A 199 -5.20 0.66 17.70
N GLY A 200 -4.73 1.28 18.78
CA GLY A 200 -3.45 0.95 19.39
C GLY A 200 -3.51 1.00 20.91
N GLU A 201 -2.54 0.38 21.55
CA GLU A 201 -2.40 0.34 23.00
C GLU A 201 -0.95 0.57 23.38
N VAL A 202 -0.73 1.55 24.27
CA VAL A 202 0.57 1.92 24.81
C VAL A 202 0.60 1.59 26.30
N GLU A 203 1.61 0.84 26.72
CA GLU A 203 1.97 0.71 28.12
C GLU A 203 2.83 1.90 28.54
N VAL A 204 2.44 2.54 29.64
CA VAL A 204 3.12 3.64 30.30
C VAL A 204 3.65 3.13 31.62
N THR A 205 4.96 3.25 31.86
CA THR A 205 5.56 2.94 33.16
C THR A 205 6.32 4.15 33.69
N VAL A 206 5.96 4.65 34.87
CA VAL A 206 6.76 5.66 35.57
C VAL A 206 7.82 4.93 36.38
N ARG A 207 9.10 5.11 36.05
CA ARG A 207 10.20 4.41 36.73
C ARG A 207 10.96 5.31 37.70
N SER A 208 11.30 4.74 38.86
CA SER A 208 12.24 5.31 39.83
C SER A 208 13.69 5.19 39.34
N ALA A 209 14.64 5.77 40.09
CA ALA A 209 16.06 5.63 39.80
C ALA A 209 16.56 4.19 39.92
N ALA A 210 15.92 3.38 40.77
CA ALA A 210 16.20 1.96 40.94
C ALA A 210 15.53 1.08 39.87
N GLY A 211 14.77 1.68 38.93
CA GLY A 211 14.14 0.98 37.81
C GLY A 211 12.76 0.36 38.11
N HIS A 212 12.26 0.52 39.33
CA HIS A 212 10.94 0.02 39.72
C HIS A 212 9.83 0.95 39.21
N GLY A 213 8.69 0.37 38.82
CA GLY A 213 7.48 1.13 38.54
C GLY A 213 6.96 1.82 39.81
N VAL A 214 6.62 3.10 39.71
CA VAL A 214 6.15 3.91 40.84
C VAL A 214 4.62 3.87 40.86
N PRO A 215 4.00 3.34 41.93
CA PRO A 215 2.56 3.22 42.01
C PRO A 215 1.89 4.57 42.29
N GLU A 216 0.60 4.65 41.99
CA GLU A 216 -0.27 5.78 42.37
C GLU A 216 0.16 7.16 41.81
N VAL A 217 0.91 7.17 40.70
CA VAL A 217 1.34 8.40 40.04
C VAL A 217 0.25 8.88 39.10
N THR A 218 -0.18 10.13 39.26
CA THR A 218 -1.09 10.78 38.31
C THR A 218 -0.37 11.09 37.01
N VAL A 219 -0.93 10.62 35.91
CA VAL A 219 -0.42 10.76 34.55
C VAL A 219 -1.45 11.48 33.69
N ASP A 220 -1.03 12.57 33.07
CA ASP A 220 -1.76 13.28 32.03
C ASP A 220 -1.31 12.80 30.65
N VAL A 221 -2.27 12.56 29.76
CA VAL A 221 -2.06 12.02 28.42
C VAL A 221 -2.69 12.95 27.39
N GLN A 222 -1.89 13.33 26.40
CA GLN A 222 -2.29 14.20 25.31
C GLN A 222 -1.93 13.53 23.98
N ALA A 223 -2.80 13.68 22.99
CA ALA A 223 -2.56 13.17 21.64
C ALA A 223 -2.67 14.33 20.64
N ASP A 224 -1.74 14.36 19.70
CA ASP A 224 -1.64 15.37 18.64
C ASP A 224 -1.69 14.72 17.24
N GLY A 225 -1.92 15.54 16.22
CA GLY A 225 -2.04 15.11 14.82
C GLY A 225 -3.35 14.36 14.58
N SER A 226 -3.28 13.23 13.89
CA SER A 226 -4.45 12.39 13.62
C SER A 226 -4.71 11.32 14.70
N MET A 227 -4.01 11.39 15.84
CA MET A 227 -4.17 10.46 16.94
C MET A 227 -5.18 10.97 17.96
N SER A 228 -6.01 10.08 18.47
CA SER A 228 -6.94 10.31 19.56
C SER A 228 -6.64 9.34 20.71
N VAL A 229 -6.95 9.74 21.94
CA VAL A 229 -6.71 8.95 23.15
C VAL A 229 -7.99 8.84 23.97
N ARG A 230 -8.23 7.68 24.57
CA ARG A 230 -9.33 7.47 25.52
C ARG A 230 -8.85 7.75 26.95
N GLY A 231 -9.40 8.79 27.56
CA GLY A 231 -9.02 9.24 28.90
C GLY A 231 -7.75 10.10 28.87
N ARG A 232 -7.85 11.33 29.37
CA ARG A 232 -6.74 12.30 29.36
C ARG A 232 -5.94 12.33 30.66
N ARG A 233 -6.47 11.73 31.71
CA ARG A 233 -5.84 11.67 33.04
C ARG A 233 -6.15 10.31 33.65
N SER A 234 -5.13 9.66 34.17
CA SER A 234 -5.24 8.38 34.88
C SER A 234 -4.14 8.26 35.92
N THR A 235 -4.14 7.16 36.66
CA THR A 235 -3.16 6.87 37.71
C THR A 235 -2.49 5.52 37.44
N THR A 236 -1.19 5.41 37.71
CA THR A 236 -0.51 4.11 37.61
C THR A 236 -1.02 3.11 38.64
N GLY A 237 -1.07 1.83 38.25
CA GLY A 237 -1.43 0.72 39.13
C GLY A 237 -0.36 0.41 40.17
N ALA A 238 -0.58 -0.66 40.96
CA ALA A 238 0.32 -1.07 42.04
C ALA A 238 1.73 -1.48 41.57
N ASP A 239 1.86 -1.88 40.29
CA ASP A 239 3.12 -2.20 39.63
C ASP A 239 3.78 -0.98 38.96
N GLY A 240 3.13 0.20 39.02
CA GLY A 240 3.58 1.42 38.39
C GLY A 240 3.29 1.51 36.89
N THR A 241 2.41 0.66 36.36
CA THR A 241 2.03 0.66 34.94
C THR A 241 0.63 1.24 34.72
N LEU A 242 0.39 1.73 33.50
CA LEU A 242 -0.90 2.20 33.01
C LEU A 242 -1.00 1.83 31.53
N ARG A 243 -2.18 1.38 31.08
CA ARG A 243 -2.45 1.15 29.66
C ARG A 243 -3.28 2.27 29.08
N VAL A 244 -2.82 2.80 27.95
CA VAL A 244 -3.44 3.91 27.24
C VAL A 244 -3.91 3.41 25.88
N GLN A 245 -5.22 3.51 25.67
CA GLN A 245 -5.85 3.17 24.40
C GLN A 245 -5.85 4.39 23.48
N VAL A 246 -5.33 4.21 22.27
CA VAL A 246 -5.23 5.25 21.25
C VAL A 246 -5.88 4.78 19.96
N ARG A 247 -6.26 5.73 19.11
CA ARG A 247 -6.75 5.45 17.76
C ARG A 247 -6.19 6.47 16.79
N LEU A 248 -5.60 6.01 15.70
CA LEU A 248 -5.18 6.86 14.58
C LEU A 248 -6.31 6.96 13.56
N ALA A 249 -6.49 8.11 12.90
CA ALA A 249 -7.39 8.18 11.76
C ALA A 249 -6.91 7.24 10.65
N ALA A 250 -7.84 6.64 9.91
CA ALA A 250 -7.50 5.91 8.69
C ALA A 250 -6.84 6.88 7.70
N PRO A 251 -5.70 6.51 7.07
CA PRO A 251 -5.08 7.38 6.08
C PRO A 251 -5.98 7.48 4.84
N GLY A 252 -6.20 8.70 4.38
CA GLY A 252 -6.84 8.95 3.09
C GLY A 252 -5.80 8.91 1.97
N ALA A 253 -5.75 9.96 1.13
CA ALA A 253 -4.72 10.10 0.11
C ALA A 253 -3.32 10.45 0.67
N SER A 254 -3.17 10.67 1.98
CA SER A 254 -1.90 11.02 2.63
C SER A 254 -1.71 10.23 3.93
N PRO A 255 -0.47 10.02 4.40
CA PRO A 255 -0.22 9.34 5.67
C PRO A 255 -0.95 10.00 6.84
N ALA A 256 -1.52 9.19 7.71
CA ALA A 256 -2.04 9.61 9.00
C ALA A 256 -0.91 9.47 10.02
N SER A 257 -0.60 10.52 10.78
CA SER A 257 0.45 10.49 11.80
C SER A 257 -0.01 11.20 13.06
N GLY A 258 0.42 10.68 14.20
CA GLY A 258 0.16 11.34 15.47
C GLY A 258 1.16 10.96 16.55
N THR A 259 1.17 11.77 17.59
CA THR A 259 2.10 11.68 18.71
C THR A 259 1.32 11.66 20.01
N LEU A 260 1.65 10.73 20.88
CA LEU A 260 1.15 10.63 22.24
C LEU A 260 2.20 11.23 23.18
N THR A 261 1.82 12.26 23.92
CA THR A 261 2.64 12.86 24.98
C THR A 261 2.07 12.47 26.33
N VAL A 262 2.92 11.91 27.18
CA VAL A 262 2.56 11.44 28.52
C VAL A 262 3.35 12.23 29.55
N THR A 263 2.68 12.80 30.54
CA THR A 263 3.29 13.61 31.61
C THR A 263 2.90 13.06 32.97
N ALA A 264 3.88 12.65 33.77
CA ALA A 264 3.68 12.31 35.18
C ALA A 264 4.01 13.54 36.03
N ALA A 265 3.08 13.96 36.88
CA ALA A 265 3.21 15.15 37.71
C ALA A 265 3.08 14.81 39.21
N GLY A 266 3.52 15.71 40.08
CA GLY A 266 3.44 15.52 41.53
C GLY A 266 4.52 14.59 42.10
N LEU A 267 5.53 14.23 41.31
CA LEU A 267 6.60 13.35 41.74
C LEU A 267 7.55 14.09 42.72
N PRO A 268 8.14 13.40 43.71
CA PRO A 268 9.14 14.02 44.60
C PRO A 268 10.32 14.61 43.82
N GLY A 269 10.74 15.84 44.13
CA GLY A 269 12.02 16.35 43.64
C GLY A 269 13.20 15.52 44.17
N ALA A 270 14.36 15.57 43.52
CA ALA A 270 15.52 14.74 43.89
C ALA A 270 16.24 15.18 45.18
N ARG A 271 15.88 16.34 45.77
CA ARG A 271 16.57 16.92 46.93
C ARG A 271 15.57 17.58 47.88
N PRO A 272 15.62 17.28 49.19
CA PRO A 272 14.77 17.95 50.16
C PRO A 272 15.10 19.44 50.27
N ARG A 273 14.14 20.21 50.79
CA ARG A 273 14.38 21.60 51.19
C ARG A 273 15.13 21.58 52.51
N VAL A 274 16.25 22.30 52.57
CA VAL A 274 17.11 22.36 53.77
C VAL A 274 16.92 23.71 54.42
N PHE A 275 16.47 23.75 55.66
CA PHE A 275 16.40 24.96 56.46
C PHE A 275 17.59 25.02 57.41
N VAL A 276 18.38 26.07 57.25
CA VAL A 276 19.59 26.33 58.03
C VAL A 276 19.26 27.38 59.09
N PRO A 277 19.45 27.08 60.39
CA PRO A 277 19.20 28.06 61.43
C PRO A 277 20.33 29.10 61.49
N THR A 278 20.01 30.31 61.93
CA THR A 278 21.03 31.37 62.11
C THR A 278 22.12 30.96 63.12
N PRO A 279 21.80 30.42 64.32
CA PRO A 279 22.82 29.88 65.20
C PRO A 279 23.35 28.56 64.64
N ALA A 280 24.66 28.48 64.38
CA ALA A 280 25.28 27.27 63.84
C ALA A 280 25.09 26.05 64.76
N THR A 281 24.89 26.25 66.06
CA THR A 281 24.71 25.21 67.08
C THR A 281 23.27 24.68 67.17
N VAL A 282 22.33 25.13 66.35
CA VAL A 282 20.96 24.59 66.26
C VAL A 282 20.84 23.62 65.08
N GLN A 283 19.98 22.60 65.21
CA GLN A 283 19.78 21.55 64.21
C GLN A 283 19.22 22.13 62.90
N ARG A 284 19.66 21.63 61.74
CA ARG A 284 19.00 21.90 60.46
C ARG A 284 17.70 21.12 60.37
N LEU A 285 16.74 21.65 59.62
CA LEU A 285 15.46 20.99 59.35
C LEU A 285 15.34 20.62 57.87
N LEU A 286 14.84 19.42 57.57
CA LEU A 286 14.56 18.95 56.21
C LEU A 286 13.06 18.88 55.98
N ALA A 287 12.59 19.44 54.87
CA ALA A 287 11.21 19.33 54.44
C ALA A 287 11.09 18.78 53.01
N ALA A 288 9.87 18.38 52.65
CA ALA A 288 9.56 17.87 51.32
C ALA A 288 10.03 18.83 50.21
N PRO A 289 10.59 18.30 49.10
CA PRO A 289 10.92 19.08 47.90
C PRO A 289 9.68 19.74 47.27
N ALA A 290 9.91 20.67 46.34
CA ALA A 290 8.89 20.99 45.36
C ALA A 290 8.63 19.76 44.45
N PRO A 291 7.37 19.49 44.07
CA PRO A 291 7.08 18.41 43.14
C PRO A 291 7.69 18.69 41.77
N VAL A 292 8.03 17.64 41.04
CA VAL A 292 8.54 17.67 39.67
C VAL A 292 7.60 16.93 38.74
N SER A 293 7.75 17.22 37.44
CA SER A 293 7.07 16.48 36.37
C SER A 293 8.11 15.92 35.41
N VAL A 294 7.80 14.77 34.83
CA VAL A 294 8.56 14.16 33.74
C VAL A 294 7.62 13.84 32.59
N SER A 295 8.10 13.93 31.36
CA SER A 295 7.31 13.62 30.17
C SER A 295 8.06 12.70 29.21
N ALA A 296 7.30 11.94 28.43
CA ALA A 296 7.79 11.13 27.33
C ALA A 296 6.80 11.15 26.17
N THR A 297 7.29 10.86 24.97
CA THR A 297 6.47 10.86 23.75
C THR A 297 6.66 9.57 22.96
N VAL A 298 5.60 9.11 22.30
CA VAL A 298 5.66 8.02 21.33
C VAL A 298 4.78 8.35 20.12
N SER A 299 5.21 7.95 18.91
CA SER A 299 4.49 8.28 17.67
C SER A 299 4.16 7.03 16.84
N ALA A 300 3.14 7.17 16.00
CA ALA A 300 2.75 6.19 15.00
C ALA A 300 2.34 6.89 13.70
N THR A 301 2.62 6.21 12.58
CA THR A 301 2.27 6.65 11.23
C THR A 301 1.65 5.48 10.48
N LEU A 302 0.51 5.72 9.84
CA LEU A 302 -0.12 4.81 8.88
C LEU A 302 0.02 5.40 7.49
N GLU A 303 0.71 4.68 6.61
CA GLU A 303 0.87 5.05 5.21
C GLU A 303 -0.25 4.40 4.39
N PRO A 304 -0.95 5.15 3.51
CA PRO A 304 -1.98 4.55 2.68
C PRO A 304 -1.37 3.54 1.71
N ARG A 305 -2.20 2.62 1.20
CA ARG A 305 -1.82 1.66 0.16
C ARG A 305 -2.92 1.58 -0.88
N PHE A 306 -2.56 1.68 -2.14
CA PHE A 306 -3.44 1.61 -3.30
C PHE A 306 -2.96 0.49 -4.23
N SER A 307 -3.89 -0.31 -4.73
CA SER A 307 -3.63 -1.43 -5.64
C SER A 307 -4.54 -1.29 -6.85
N PRO A 308 -4.16 -0.44 -7.83
CA PRO A 308 -4.99 -0.22 -9.00
C PRO A 308 -5.16 -1.47 -9.86
N THR A 309 -6.25 -1.49 -10.61
CA THR A 309 -6.54 -2.46 -11.68
C THR A 309 -6.55 -1.73 -13.01
N VAL A 310 -6.02 -2.36 -14.05
CA VAL A 310 -6.06 -1.86 -15.43
C VAL A 310 -6.95 -2.79 -16.25
N THR A 311 -7.83 -2.20 -17.06
CA THR A 311 -8.64 -2.90 -18.07
C THR A 311 -8.61 -2.08 -19.35
N THR A 312 -8.37 -2.69 -20.51
CA THR A 312 -8.29 -1.92 -21.75
C THR A 312 -9.20 -2.48 -22.84
N ARG A 313 -9.19 -1.80 -23.97
CA ARG A 313 -9.91 -2.18 -25.19
C ARG A 313 -9.34 -1.38 -26.34
N THR A 314 -9.09 -2.07 -27.45
CA THR A 314 -8.79 -1.38 -28.70
C THR A 314 -9.95 -0.46 -29.10
N ARG A 315 -9.63 0.74 -29.60
CA ARG A 315 -10.63 1.67 -30.12
C ARG A 315 -11.32 1.10 -31.36
N ASP A 316 -10.56 0.42 -32.20
CA ASP A 316 -10.95 -0.02 -33.54
C ASP A 316 -10.70 -1.54 -33.68
N PRO A 317 -11.68 -2.41 -33.36
CA PRO A 317 -11.53 -3.87 -33.51
C PRO A 317 -11.30 -4.33 -34.96
N LEU A 318 -11.69 -3.51 -35.93
CA LEU A 318 -11.38 -3.63 -37.34
C LEU A 318 -10.72 -2.32 -37.79
N ALA A 319 -9.64 -2.38 -38.56
CA ALA A 319 -8.93 -1.21 -39.08
C ALA A 319 -8.33 -1.49 -40.47
N LEU A 320 -7.85 -0.44 -41.14
CA LEU A 320 -7.00 -0.57 -42.33
C LEU A 320 -5.52 -0.40 -41.96
N ALA A 321 -4.63 -1.06 -42.71
CA ALA A 321 -3.21 -0.82 -42.60
C ALA A 321 -2.90 0.66 -42.89
N GLY A 322 -2.05 1.26 -42.06
CA GLY A 322 -1.75 2.69 -42.03
C GLY A 322 -2.68 3.52 -41.13
N GLU A 323 -3.83 2.99 -40.68
CA GLU A 323 -4.67 3.70 -39.70
C GLU A 323 -4.01 3.74 -38.31
N PRO A 324 -4.29 4.78 -37.49
CA PRO A 324 -3.79 4.87 -36.13
C PRO A 324 -4.27 3.70 -35.27
N ALA A 325 -3.34 3.08 -34.55
CA ALA A 325 -3.64 2.08 -33.54
C ALA A 325 -3.77 2.79 -32.18
N VAL A 326 -4.97 2.77 -31.60
CA VAL A 326 -5.27 3.45 -30.34
C VAL A 326 -5.94 2.49 -29.38
N ASP A 327 -5.42 2.44 -28.17
CA ASP A 327 -6.00 1.70 -27.05
C ASP A 327 -6.67 2.64 -26.04
N ILE A 328 -7.71 2.15 -25.38
CA ILE A 328 -8.51 2.86 -24.37
C ILE A 328 -8.33 2.17 -23.02
N ILE A 329 -7.58 2.83 -22.13
CA ILE A 329 -7.19 2.33 -20.82
C ILE A 329 -8.13 2.86 -19.75
N THR A 330 -8.73 1.95 -18.97
CA THR A 330 -9.46 2.29 -17.74
C THR A 330 -8.67 1.80 -16.52
N VAL A 331 -8.40 2.71 -15.59
CA VAL A 331 -7.67 2.41 -14.35
C VAL A 331 -8.58 2.70 -13.15
N THR A 332 -8.71 1.73 -12.23
CA THR A 332 -9.50 1.89 -11.00
C THR A 332 -8.71 1.49 -9.76
N GLY A 333 -9.10 1.93 -8.56
CA GLY A 333 -8.38 1.60 -7.32
C GLY A 333 -7.10 2.40 -7.11
N GLY A 334 -6.89 3.46 -7.90
CA GLY A 334 -5.74 4.35 -7.78
C GLY A 334 -5.87 5.36 -6.63
N ARG A 335 -4.80 6.10 -6.38
CA ARG A 335 -4.76 7.15 -5.36
C ARG A 335 -5.58 8.37 -5.82
N PRO A 336 -6.66 8.76 -5.12
CA PRO A 336 -7.52 9.87 -5.55
C PRO A 336 -6.75 11.17 -5.81
N GLY A 337 -7.00 11.80 -6.96
CA GLY A 337 -6.37 13.05 -7.38
C GLY A 337 -4.90 12.95 -7.82
N ALA A 338 -4.27 11.77 -7.70
CA ALA A 338 -2.88 11.57 -8.13
C ALA A 338 -2.78 11.37 -9.65
N GLU A 339 -1.63 11.75 -10.20
CA GLU A 339 -1.27 11.42 -11.58
C GLU A 339 -0.74 9.99 -11.67
N PHE A 340 -0.93 9.37 -12.82
CA PHE A 340 -0.36 8.07 -13.16
C PHE A 340 0.18 8.08 -14.59
N ARG A 341 1.07 7.13 -14.84
CA ARG A 341 1.71 6.88 -16.14
C ARG A 341 1.81 5.39 -16.36
N GLY A 342 1.78 5.00 -17.62
CA GLY A 342 2.01 3.63 -18.04
C GLY A 342 2.31 3.57 -19.52
N ASP A 343 2.56 2.35 -19.98
CA ASP A 343 2.86 2.05 -21.37
C ASP A 343 1.90 0.97 -21.86
N SER A 344 1.40 1.12 -23.09
CA SER A 344 0.71 0.07 -23.84
C SER A 344 1.58 -0.39 -25.00
N THR A 345 1.81 -1.69 -25.13
CA THR A 345 2.66 -2.29 -26.17
C THR A 345 1.78 -2.97 -27.19
N LEU A 346 1.94 -2.61 -28.46
CA LEU A 346 1.21 -3.21 -29.57
C LEU A 346 2.02 -4.36 -30.17
N TYR A 347 1.45 -5.56 -30.14
CA TYR A 347 2.03 -6.75 -30.74
C TYR A 347 1.34 -7.12 -32.05
N GLY A 348 2.07 -7.66 -33.01
CA GLY A 348 1.60 -8.10 -34.33
C GLY A 348 2.50 -7.61 -35.48
N PRO A 349 2.12 -7.87 -36.74
CA PRO A 349 0.95 -8.63 -37.16
C PRO A 349 1.09 -10.12 -36.89
N PHE A 350 0.02 -10.75 -36.41
CA PHE A 350 -0.17 -12.21 -36.44
C PHE A 350 -1.04 -12.58 -37.65
N ALA A 351 -0.69 -13.67 -38.33
CA ALA A 351 -1.44 -14.11 -39.51
C ALA A 351 -2.86 -14.59 -39.15
N THR A 352 -3.04 -15.24 -38.00
CA THR A 352 -4.33 -15.78 -37.54
C THR A 352 -4.50 -15.57 -36.03
N LEU A 353 -5.75 -15.68 -35.54
CA LEU A 353 -6.03 -15.69 -34.10
C LEU A 353 -5.39 -16.88 -33.38
N ASP A 354 -5.30 -18.04 -34.03
CA ASP A 354 -4.61 -19.21 -33.47
C ASP A 354 -3.11 -18.95 -33.31
N ALA A 355 -2.47 -18.27 -34.29
CA ALA A 355 -1.07 -17.89 -34.20
C ALA A 355 -0.82 -16.90 -33.06
N LEU A 356 -1.72 -15.92 -32.87
CA LEU A 356 -1.68 -15.03 -31.71
C LEU A 356 -1.82 -15.81 -30.40
N SER A 357 -2.77 -16.75 -30.35
CA SER A 357 -3.07 -17.53 -29.15
C SER A 357 -1.99 -18.54 -28.77
N ALA A 358 -1.26 -19.05 -29.75
CA ALA A 358 -0.12 -19.95 -29.55
C ALA A 358 1.18 -19.22 -29.22
N ALA A 359 1.28 -17.91 -29.49
CA ALA A 359 2.47 -17.13 -29.22
C ALA A 359 2.65 -16.87 -27.72
N SER A 360 3.89 -16.57 -27.32
CA SER A 360 4.22 -15.97 -26.03
C SER A 360 4.39 -14.46 -26.20
N ALA A 361 4.20 -13.67 -25.14
CA ALA A 361 4.49 -12.25 -25.18
C ALA A 361 5.99 -11.94 -25.44
N GLU A 362 6.90 -12.87 -25.10
CA GLU A 362 8.35 -12.72 -25.26
C GLU A 362 8.79 -12.88 -26.72
N ASP A 363 8.15 -13.80 -27.45
CA ASP A 363 8.46 -14.10 -28.86
C ASP A 363 7.56 -13.37 -29.86
N ALA A 364 6.54 -12.66 -29.35
CA ALA A 364 5.57 -11.96 -30.16
C ALA A 364 6.21 -10.80 -30.95
N PRO A 365 5.87 -10.61 -32.24
CA PRO A 365 6.28 -9.44 -33.00
C PRO A 365 5.79 -8.16 -32.32
N VAL A 366 6.67 -7.16 -32.16
CA VAL A 366 6.34 -5.87 -31.54
C VAL A 366 6.28 -4.80 -32.61
N VAL A 367 5.13 -4.11 -32.71
CA VAL A 367 4.99 -2.91 -33.56
C VAL A 367 5.64 -1.71 -32.86
N GLY A 368 5.36 -1.55 -31.57
CA GLY A 368 5.90 -0.47 -30.77
C GLY A 368 5.21 -0.33 -29.42
N ARG A 369 5.59 0.73 -28.70
CA ARG A 369 5.05 1.07 -27.39
C ARG A 369 4.54 2.51 -27.41
N ALA A 370 3.33 2.72 -26.89
CA ALA A 370 2.71 4.01 -26.73
C ALA A 370 2.51 4.30 -25.24
N ALA A 371 2.91 5.50 -24.80
CA ALA A 371 2.69 5.92 -23.42
C ALA A 371 1.22 6.32 -23.22
N PHE A 372 0.72 6.20 -21.99
CA PHE A 372 -0.51 6.83 -21.54
C PHE A 372 -0.31 7.49 -20.18
N ARG A 373 -1.04 8.59 -19.95
CA ARG A 373 -1.00 9.34 -18.68
C ARG A 373 -2.36 9.88 -18.33
N GLY A 374 -2.64 9.96 -17.04
CA GLY A 374 -3.90 10.50 -16.55
C GLY A 374 -3.84 10.95 -15.11
N ARG A 375 -4.99 11.39 -14.60
CA ARG A 375 -5.19 11.75 -13.20
C ARG A 375 -6.43 11.04 -12.68
N TYR A 376 -6.31 10.39 -11.53
CA TYR A 376 -7.45 9.76 -10.88
C TYR A 376 -8.45 10.80 -10.38
N ASP A 377 -9.74 10.49 -10.52
CA ASP A 377 -10.82 11.27 -9.93
C ASP A 377 -10.88 11.11 -8.39
N ALA A 378 -11.92 11.69 -7.77
CA ALA A 378 -12.13 11.60 -6.32
C ALA A 378 -12.38 10.16 -5.81
N HIS A 379 -12.72 9.22 -6.71
CA HIS A 379 -12.99 7.82 -6.42
C HIS A 379 -11.83 6.90 -6.83
N GLY A 380 -10.69 7.45 -7.25
CA GLY A 380 -9.54 6.64 -7.67
C GLY A 380 -9.70 6.01 -9.06
N ARG A 381 -10.48 6.63 -9.97
CA ARG A 381 -10.76 6.12 -11.32
C ARG A 381 -10.28 7.08 -12.41
N ALA A 382 -9.90 6.54 -13.56
CA ALA A 382 -9.59 7.31 -14.76
C ALA A 382 -9.81 6.46 -16.03
N ALA A 383 -10.15 7.12 -17.13
CA ALA A 383 -10.16 6.54 -18.47
C ALA A 383 -9.34 7.44 -19.40
N VAL A 384 -8.38 6.88 -20.12
CA VAL A 384 -7.44 7.59 -21.00
C VAL A 384 -7.22 6.79 -22.28
N SER A 385 -6.69 7.41 -23.33
CA SER A 385 -6.18 6.69 -24.50
C SER A 385 -4.67 6.68 -24.50
N THR A 386 -4.07 5.78 -25.28
CA THR A 386 -2.66 5.89 -25.66
C THR A 386 -2.41 7.23 -26.36
N ASP A 387 -1.22 7.79 -26.17
CA ASP A 387 -0.75 8.94 -26.96
C ASP A 387 -0.67 8.54 -28.45
N ASP A 388 -1.02 9.46 -29.36
CA ASP A 388 -0.98 9.20 -30.80
C ASP A 388 0.47 8.89 -31.25
N GLY A 389 0.67 7.80 -32.00
CA GLY A 389 2.01 7.48 -32.53
C GLY A 389 2.19 6.12 -33.18
N LEU A 390 1.33 5.14 -32.86
CA LEU A 390 1.37 3.82 -33.51
C LEU A 390 0.34 3.73 -34.63
N THR A 391 0.68 2.97 -35.67
CA THR A 391 -0.18 2.65 -36.81
C THR A 391 -0.10 1.17 -37.11
N TYR A 392 -1.12 0.57 -37.72
CA TYR A 392 -1.05 -0.81 -38.18
C TYR A 392 -0.14 -0.92 -39.42
N PRO A 393 1.07 -1.52 -39.35
CA PRO A 393 2.03 -1.50 -40.46
C PRO A 393 1.61 -2.35 -41.67
N GLY A 394 0.73 -3.32 -41.48
CA GLY A 394 0.27 -4.23 -42.53
C GLY A 394 -0.97 -5.03 -42.11
N PRO A 395 -1.47 -5.92 -42.98
CA PRO A 395 -2.60 -6.77 -42.64
C PRO A 395 -2.21 -7.78 -41.56
N GLY A 396 -3.05 -7.96 -40.56
CA GLY A 396 -2.88 -8.97 -39.51
C GLY A 396 -3.72 -8.73 -38.27
N TYR A 397 -3.59 -9.62 -37.29
CA TYR A 397 -4.13 -9.44 -35.94
C TYR A 397 -3.11 -8.74 -35.05
N TYR A 398 -3.58 -7.84 -34.20
CA TYR A 398 -2.75 -7.06 -33.29
C TYR A 398 -3.37 -7.01 -31.91
N THR A 399 -2.59 -7.17 -30.83
CA THR A 399 -3.11 -7.14 -29.45
C THR A 399 -2.31 -6.15 -28.60
N TRP A 400 -2.97 -5.55 -27.62
CA TRP A 400 -2.35 -4.62 -26.68
C TRP A 400 -2.01 -5.32 -25.35
N VAL A 401 -0.97 -4.80 -24.68
CA VAL A 401 -0.61 -5.19 -23.31
C VAL A 401 -0.10 -3.96 -22.57
N GLU A 402 -0.70 -3.68 -21.42
CA GLU A 402 -0.39 -2.50 -20.63
C GLU A 402 0.43 -2.80 -19.39
N THR A 403 1.21 -1.80 -19.01
CA THR A 403 1.95 -1.77 -17.76
C THR A 403 1.75 -0.41 -17.11
N LEU A 404 1.53 -0.40 -15.79
CA LEU A 404 1.40 0.81 -15.00
C LEU A 404 2.70 1.04 -14.21
N GLU A 405 3.21 2.27 -14.20
CA GLU A 405 4.41 2.60 -13.42
C GLU A 405 4.14 2.54 -11.91
N GLU A 406 5.16 2.13 -11.14
CA GLU A 406 5.12 2.22 -9.68
C GLU A 406 5.11 3.69 -9.23
N ALA A 407 4.29 4.00 -8.22
CA ALA A 407 4.25 5.32 -7.61
C ALA A 407 4.17 5.21 -6.09
N ARG A 408 4.44 6.33 -5.39
CA ARG A 408 4.39 6.36 -3.92
C ARG A 408 3.02 5.88 -3.41
N PHE A 409 3.03 4.83 -2.60
CA PHE A 409 1.85 4.16 -2.03
C PHE A 409 1.01 3.34 -3.00
N VAL A 410 1.43 3.23 -4.27
CA VAL A 410 0.70 2.54 -5.33
C VAL A 410 1.50 1.31 -5.76
N ALA A 411 0.94 0.12 -5.55
CA ALA A 411 1.50 -1.11 -6.09
C ALA A 411 0.83 -1.38 -7.45
N PRO A 412 1.55 -1.32 -8.58
CA PRO A 412 0.94 -1.55 -9.89
C PRO A 412 0.42 -3.00 -9.99
N PRO A 413 -0.64 -3.24 -10.79
CA PRO A 413 -1.11 -4.59 -11.03
C PRO A 413 -0.04 -5.38 -11.80
N PRO A 414 -0.05 -6.72 -11.69
CA PRO A 414 0.72 -7.55 -12.61
C PRO A 414 0.27 -7.28 -14.06
N PRO A 415 1.15 -7.50 -15.06
CA PRO A 415 0.75 -7.47 -16.46
C PRO A 415 -0.45 -8.40 -16.71
N PRO A 416 -1.33 -8.04 -17.65
CA PRO A 416 -2.50 -8.86 -17.94
C PRO A 416 -2.09 -10.21 -18.58
N GLU A 417 -2.93 -11.24 -18.45
CA GLU A 417 -2.63 -12.58 -18.98
C GLU A 417 -2.57 -12.56 -20.52
N TRP A 418 -1.58 -13.23 -21.12
CA TRP A 418 -1.45 -13.30 -22.57
C TRP A 418 -2.22 -14.49 -23.17
N PRO A 419 -2.86 -14.35 -24.36
CA PRO A 419 -3.10 -13.13 -25.13
C PRO A 419 -4.36 -12.38 -24.67
N GLN A 420 -4.45 -11.08 -24.98
CA GLN A 420 -5.63 -10.27 -24.72
C GLN A 420 -6.58 -10.24 -25.93
N LEU A 421 -7.32 -11.34 -26.16
CA LEU A 421 -8.22 -11.45 -27.32
C LEU A 421 -9.32 -10.38 -27.38
N ALA A 422 -9.76 -9.87 -26.22
CA ALA A 422 -10.72 -8.77 -26.14
C ALA A 422 -10.11 -7.41 -26.55
N GLU A 423 -8.79 -7.31 -26.56
CA GLU A 423 -8.00 -6.12 -26.88
C GLU A 423 -7.31 -6.28 -28.24
N THR A 424 -7.80 -7.20 -29.07
CA THR A 424 -7.23 -7.50 -30.39
C THR A 424 -7.95 -6.74 -31.51
N SER A 425 -7.19 -6.18 -32.43
CA SER A 425 -7.66 -5.59 -33.68
C SER A 425 -7.31 -6.46 -34.88
N LEU A 426 -8.19 -6.49 -35.88
CA LEU A 426 -7.91 -7.00 -37.23
C LEU A 426 -7.61 -5.82 -38.15
N ALA A 427 -6.39 -5.72 -38.69
CA ALA A 427 -6.06 -4.76 -39.72
C ALA A 427 -6.11 -5.40 -41.10
N LEU A 428 -6.74 -4.73 -42.06
CA LEU A 428 -6.85 -5.16 -43.46
C LEU A 428 -5.98 -4.28 -44.36
N ALA A 429 -5.44 -4.84 -45.43
CA ALA A 429 -4.81 -4.09 -46.52
C ALA A 429 -5.30 -4.62 -47.86
N PRO A 430 -6.63 -4.59 -48.12
CA PRO A 430 -7.19 -5.50 -49.07
C PRO A 430 -7.02 -4.98 -50.50
N SER A 431 -6.82 -5.91 -51.44
CA SER A 431 -6.71 -5.62 -52.87
C SER A 431 -7.49 -6.66 -53.67
N VAL A 432 -7.96 -6.26 -54.84
CA VAL A 432 -8.74 -7.10 -55.75
C VAL A 432 -8.06 -7.17 -57.11
N SER A 433 -8.02 -8.37 -57.68
CA SER A 433 -7.55 -8.62 -59.04
C SER A 433 -8.48 -9.60 -59.75
N THR A 434 -8.69 -9.39 -61.05
CA THR A 434 -9.44 -10.28 -61.92
C THR A 434 -8.54 -10.80 -63.05
N HIS A 435 -8.84 -12.00 -63.54
CA HIS A 435 -8.12 -12.63 -64.65
C HIS A 435 -9.10 -13.42 -65.53
N LEU A 436 -9.05 -13.17 -66.84
CA LEU A 436 -9.83 -13.95 -67.80
C LEU A 436 -9.16 -15.30 -68.09
N SER A 437 -9.98 -16.31 -68.40
CA SER A 437 -9.56 -17.70 -68.64
C SER A 437 -8.67 -17.92 -69.87
N ALA A 438 -8.49 -16.90 -70.71
CA ALA A 438 -7.61 -16.90 -71.86
C ALA A 438 -6.88 -15.55 -71.97
N THR A 439 -5.84 -15.46 -72.80
CA THR A 439 -5.21 -14.19 -73.21
C THR A 439 -5.49 -13.87 -74.68
N ASN A 440 -5.76 -14.90 -75.48
CA ASN A 440 -6.22 -14.84 -76.85
C ASN A 440 -7.07 -16.08 -77.15
N THR A 441 -8.14 -15.96 -77.94
CA THR A 441 -8.99 -17.11 -78.29
C THR A 441 -9.77 -16.86 -79.58
N ASP A 442 -10.26 -17.92 -80.22
CA ASP A 442 -11.16 -17.81 -81.37
C ASP A 442 -12.62 -17.64 -80.96
N GLY A 443 -13.42 -17.11 -81.89
CA GLY A 443 -14.85 -16.95 -81.73
C GLY A 443 -15.55 -18.30 -81.45
N GLY A 444 -16.40 -18.32 -80.43
CA GLY A 444 -17.10 -19.51 -79.94
C GLY A 444 -16.52 -20.12 -78.66
N ALA A 445 -15.35 -19.68 -78.21
CA ALA A 445 -14.82 -20.06 -76.90
C ALA A 445 -15.66 -19.49 -75.75
N VAL A 446 -15.63 -20.16 -74.59
CA VAL A 446 -16.23 -19.65 -73.35
C VAL A 446 -15.16 -18.89 -72.58
N LEU A 447 -15.33 -17.58 -72.43
CA LEU A 447 -14.53 -16.78 -71.50
C LEU A 447 -15.18 -16.79 -70.13
N SER A 448 -14.36 -16.88 -69.10
CA SER A 448 -14.78 -16.71 -67.70
C SER A 448 -13.76 -15.90 -66.93
N ASP A 449 -14.22 -15.23 -65.89
CA ASP A 449 -13.41 -14.44 -64.97
C ASP A 449 -13.01 -15.27 -63.74
N SER A 450 -11.84 -14.96 -63.19
CA SER A 450 -11.37 -15.42 -61.90
C SER A 450 -11.01 -14.22 -61.04
N LEU A 451 -11.69 -14.10 -59.92
CA LEU A 451 -11.53 -13.03 -58.95
C LEU A 451 -10.62 -13.51 -57.82
N ARG A 452 -9.67 -12.69 -57.40
CA ARG A 452 -8.85 -12.92 -56.20
C ARG A 452 -8.81 -11.66 -55.34
N VAL A 453 -9.08 -11.83 -54.05
CA VAL A 453 -8.94 -10.80 -53.01
C VAL A 453 -7.77 -11.18 -52.11
N THR A 454 -6.85 -10.24 -51.87
CA THR A 454 -5.72 -10.43 -50.96
C THR A 454 -5.73 -9.37 -49.85
N GLY A 455 -4.83 -9.46 -48.87
CA GLY A 455 -4.73 -8.49 -47.77
C GLY A 455 -5.84 -8.59 -46.73
N VAL A 456 -6.53 -9.73 -46.67
CA VAL A 456 -7.52 -10.09 -45.65
C VAL A 456 -6.99 -11.33 -44.91
N PRO A 457 -6.30 -11.17 -43.77
CA PRO A 457 -5.58 -12.26 -43.10
C PRO A 457 -6.52 -13.24 -42.39
N GLY A 458 -7.76 -12.84 -42.11
CA GLY A 458 -8.78 -13.69 -41.52
C GLY A 458 -10.17 -13.07 -41.62
N LEU A 459 -11.19 -13.91 -41.43
CA LEU A 459 -12.59 -13.49 -41.46
C LEU A 459 -13.13 -13.13 -40.08
N GLU A 460 -12.46 -13.55 -39.00
CA GLU A 460 -12.93 -13.32 -37.64
C GLU A 460 -12.46 -11.97 -37.13
N VAL A 461 -13.39 -11.13 -36.70
CA VAL A 461 -13.10 -9.86 -36.03
C VAL A 461 -13.16 -10.11 -34.52
N PRO A 462 -12.08 -9.87 -33.77
CA PRO A 462 -12.06 -10.09 -32.33
C PRO A 462 -13.18 -9.30 -31.64
N GLY A 463 -13.94 -9.99 -30.78
CA GLY A 463 -15.09 -9.40 -30.07
C GLY A 463 -16.30 -9.03 -30.93
N GLY A 464 -16.31 -9.32 -32.25
CA GLY A 464 -17.24 -8.69 -33.19
C GLY A 464 -17.91 -9.57 -34.25
N GLY A 465 -17.72 -10.88 -34.27
CA GLY A 465 -18.30 -11.74 -35.31
C GLY A 465 -17.40 -11.86 -36.56
N ARG A 466 -17.98 -12.07 -37.75
CA ARG A 466 -17.22 -12.32 -39.00
C ARG A 466 -17.38 -11.18 -40.01
N LEU A 467 -16.34 -10.94 -40.80
CA LEU A 467 -16.40 -10.10 -41.99
C LEU A 467 -17.40 -10.68 -42.99
N SER A 468 -18.14 -9.81 -43.69
CA SER A 468 -18.90 -10.14 -44.88
C SER A 468 -18.18 -9.58 -46.10
N ILE A 469 -17.91 -10.42 -47.09
CA ILE A 469 -17.15 -10.07 -48.30
C ILE A 469 -18.00 -10.45 -49.49
N VAL A 470 -18.55 -9.46 -50.17
CA VAL A 470 -19.45 -9.64 -51.31
C VAL A 470 -18.83 -9.05 -52.55
N ALA A 471 -18.83 -9.80 -53.64
CA ALA A 471 -18.31 -9.38 -54.92
C ALA A 471 -19.40 -9.32 -56.00
N GLN A 472 -19.21 -8.39 -56.92
CA GLN A 472 -19.98 -8.28 -58.17
C GLN A 472 -19.05 -7.87 -59.29
N GLY A 473 -19.35 -8.27 -60.52
CA GLY A 473 -18.49 -7.98 -61.65
C GLY A 473 -19.15 -8.30 -62.99
N ARG A 474 -18.48 -7.86 -64.05
CA ARG A 474 -19.00 -7.94 -65.42
C ARG A 474 -17.91 -8.42 -66.37
N LEU A 475 -18.32 -9.20 -67.37
CA LEU A 475 -17.56 -9.39 -68.59
C LEU A 475 -18.06 -8.39 -69.63
N LEU A 476 -17.20 -7.48 -70.05
CA LEU A 476 -17.49 -6.40 -71.00
C LEU A 476 -16.90 -6.73 -72.36
N GLY A 477 -17.63 -6.48 -73.44
CA GLY A 477 -17.21 -6.71 -74.83
C GLY A 477 -18.31 -7.31 -75.71
N PRO A 478 -18.05 -7.47 -77.03
CA PRO A 478 -16.81 -7.11 -77.70
C PRO A 478 -16.72 -5.59 -77.97
N LEU A 479 -15.51 -5.05 -77.91
CA LEU A 479 -15.14 -3.78 -78.55
C LEU A 479 -14.23 -4.04 -79.74
N ALA A 480 -14.26 -3.18 -80.76
CA ALA A 480 -13.30 -3.29 -81.86
C ALA A 480 -11.87 -3.06 -81.33
N PRO A 481 -10.89 -3.91 -81.68
CA PRO A 481 -9.49 -3.66 -81.34
C PRO A 481 -9.00 -2.38 -82.03
N ARG A 482 -7.97 -1.75 -81.47
CA ARG A 482 -7.29 -0.65 -82.17
C ARG A 482 -6.41 -1.21 -83.27
N ASP A 483 -6.60 -0.68 -84.48
CA ASP A 483 -5.72 -0.95 -85.61
C ASP A 483 -4.38 -0.22 -85.42
N GLY A 484 -3.33 -1.00 -85.20
CA GLY A 484 -1.94 -0.56 -85.25
C GLY A 484 -1.17 -1.46 -86.21
N SER A 485 -0.15 -0.92 -86.88
CA SER A 485 0.63 -1.63 -87.90
C SER A 485 1.12 -3.01 -87.40
N ALA A 486 0.54 -4.07 -87.99
CA ALA A 486 0.81 -5.50 -87.88
C ALA A 486 0.12 -6.35 -86.79
N GLU A 487 -0.46 -5.80 -85.72
CA GLU A 487 -1.17 -6.61 -84.69
C GLU A 487 -2.35 -5.85 -84.05
N SER A 488 -3.54 -6.46 -84.02
CA SER A 488 -4.72 -5.95 -83.31
C SER A 488 -4.47 -5.89 -81.80
N LYS A 489 -4.73 -4.73 -81.16
CA LYS A 489 -4.51 -4.54 -79.71
C LYS A 489 -5.77 -4.07 -78.98
N CYS A 490 -5.92 -4.52 -77.73
CA CYS A 490 -7.02 -4.13 -76.85
C CYS A 490 -6.66 -3.02 -75.85
N ASP A 491 -5.43 -2.50 -75.91
CA ASP A 491 -4.94 -1.50 -74.95
C ASP A 491 -5.54 -0.11 -75.16
N GLY A 492 -5.94 0.51 -74.04
CA GLY A 492 -6.45 1.87 -73.98
C GLY A 492 -7.80 2.10 -74.67
N LEU A 493 -8.58 1.04 -74.90
CA LEU A 493 -9.96 1.13 -75.35
C LEU A 493 -10.85 1.85 -74.31
N ASP A 494 -11.87 2.55 -74.78
CA ASP A 494 -12.89 3.14 -73.91
C ASP A 494 -13.94 2.10 -73.54
N TRP A 495 -13.76 1.49 -72.38
CA TRP A 495 -14.65 0.44 -71.86
C TRP A 495 -15.96 0.98 -71.29
N SER A 496 -16.15 2.30 -71.16
CA SER A 496 -17.36 2.88 -70.57
C SER A 496 -18.63 2.59 -71.38
N ARG A 497 -18.48 2.25 -72.67
CA ARG A 497 -19.58 1.93 -73.60
C ARG A 497 -19.59 0.47 -74.04
N ALA A 498 -18.73 -0.37 -73.47
CA ALA A 498 -18.67 -1.78 -73.83
C ALA A 498 -19.99 -2.51 -73.48
N PRO A 499 -20.54 -3.35 -74.38
CA PRO A 499 -21.66 -4.21 -74.05
C PRO A 499 -21.31 -5.14 -72.88
N VAL A 500 -22.29 -5.50 -72.06
CA VAL A 500 -22.09 -6.50 -70.98
C VAL A 500 -22.41 -7.88 -71.55
N ALA A 501 -21.38 -8.70 -71.74
CA ALA A 501 -21.51 -10.08 -72.22
C ALA A 501 -22.04 -11.01 -71.12
N ALA A 502 -21.61 -10.82 -69.87
CA ALA A 502 -22.12 -11.55 -68.71
C ALA A 502 -21.88 -10.77 -67.40
N ARG A 503 -22.53 -11.20 -66.31
CA ARG A 503 -22.39 -10.59 -64.98
C ARG A 503 -22.48 -11.63 -63.87
N TYR A 504 -21.87 -11.33 -62.73
CA TYR A 504 -22.15 -11.97 -61.45
C TYR A 504 -22.44 -10.89 -60.40
N ALA A 505 -23.32 -11.20 -59.45
CA ALA A 505 -23.71 -10.31 -58.37
C ALA A 505 -23.89 -11.11 -57.08
N ASP A 506 -23.76 -10.43 -55.94
CA ASP A 506 -23.96 -11.00 -54.61
C ASP A 506 -23.13 -12.27 -54.34
N LEU A 507 -21.93 -12.34 -54.92
CA LEU A 507 -21.02 -13.46 -54.70
C LEU A 507 -20.40 -13.34 -53.30
N ASP A 508 -20.85 -14.18 -52.39
CA ASP A 508 -20.29 -14.29 -51.05
C ASP A 508 -18.96 -15.05 -51.06
N LEU A 509 -17.86 -14.33 -50.81
CA LEU A 509 -16.51 -14.89 -50.75
C LEU A 509 -16.16 -15.47 -49.37
N THR A 510 -17.05 -15.36 -48.37
CA THR A 510 -16.76 -15.76 -46.98
C THR A 510 -16.97 -17.25 -46.70
N GLY A 511 -17.58 -17.98 -47.63
CA GLY A 511 -17.86 -19.42 -47.52
C GLY A 511 -16.68 -20.35 -47.83
N GLY A 512 -15.56 -19.82 -48.33
CA GLY A 512 -14.34 -20.59 -48.61
C GLY A 512 -13.65 -21.10 -47.35
N ARG A 513 -13.21 -22.37 -47.34
CA ARG A 513 -12.62 -23.04 -46.16
C ARG A 513 -11.16 -22.66 -45.85
N ALA A 514 -10.54 -21.73 -46.57
CA ALA A 514 -9.15 -21.33 -46.34
C ALA A 514 -8.97 -19.81 -46.49
N ALA A 515 -8.29 -19.19 -45.52
CA ALA A 515 -7.93 -17.78 -45.51
C ALA A 515 -7.04 -17.37 -46.71
N ASP A 516 -6.43 -18.34 -47.41
CA ASP A 516 -5.48 -18.10 -48.51
C ASP A 516 -6.15 -17.97 -49.90
N ALA A 517 -7.46 -18.15 -50.00
CA ALA A 517 -8.17 -18.11 -51.27
C ALA A 517 -9.57 -17.49 -51.12
N LEU A 518 -9.63 -16.20 -50.78
CA LEU A 518 -10.79 -15.37 -51.14
C LEU A 518 -10.80 -15.19 -52.66
N ALA A 519 -11.06 -16.28 -53.36
CA ALA A 519 -11.02 -16.38 -54.80
C ALA A 519 -12.21 -17.18 -55.30
N ALA A 520 -12.65 -16.84 -56.50
CA ALA A 520 -13.70 -17.56 -57.19
C ALA A 520 -13.38 -17.57 -58.68
N GLU A 521 -13.63 -18.72 -59.32
CA GLU A 521 -13.30 -18.98 -60.72
C GLU A 521 -14.58 -19.28 -61.51
N GLY A 522 -14.51 -19.22 -62.83
CA GLY A 522 -15.65 -19.52 -63.69
C GLY A 522 -16.75 -18.44 -63.65
N LEU A 523 -16.42 -17.24 -63.18
CA LEU A 523 -17.36 -16.15 -63.00
C LEU A 523 -17.74 -15.53 -64.35
N ALA A 524 -18.97 -15.01 -64.46
CA ALA A 524 -19.48 -14.38 -65.68
C ALA A 524 -19.14 -15.16 -66.97
N ALA A 525 -19.26 -16.49 -66.95
CA ALA A 525 -18.94 -17.33 -68.10
C ALA A 525 -19.87 -17.02 -69.29
N ALA A 526 -19.28 -16.70 -70.45
CA ALA A 526 -20.02 -16.39 -71.68
C ALA A 526 -19.33 -16.91 -72.93
N ALA A 527 -20.10 -17.43 -73.88
CA ALA A 527 -19.60 -17.77 -75.20
C ALA A 527 -19.32 -16.48 -76.01
N THR A 528 -18.08 -16.27 -76.44
CA THR A 528 -17.67 -15.10 -77.21
C THR A 528 -17.84 -15.35 -78.70
N THR A 529 -19.09 -15.27 -79.18
CA THR A 529 -19.43 -15.54 -80.59
C THR A 529 -19.08 -14.40 -81.55
N LEU A 530 -18.79 -13.21 -81.02
CA LEU A 530 -18.41 -12.04 -81.80
C LEU A 530 -16.92 -11.74 -81.59
N PRO A 531 -16.14 -11.51 -82.66
CA PRO A 531 -14.74 -11.13 -82.51
C PRO A 531 -14.61 -9.73 -81.93
N GLY A 532 -13.54 -9.50 -81.19
CA GLY A 532 -13.22 -8.22 -80.58
C GLY A 532 -12.57 -8.36 -79.20
N CYS A 533 -12.36 -7.23 -78.55
CA CYS A 533 -11.76 -7.14 -77.23
C CYS A 533 -12.80 -7.31 -76.14
N TYR A 534 -12.49 -8.17 -75.17
CA TYR A 534 -13.27 -8.40 -73.95
C TYR A 534 -12.43 -8.06 -72.72
N THR A 535 -13.05 -7.55 -71.65
CA THR A 535 -12.39 -7.35 -70.35
C THR A 535 -13.32 -7.72 -69.20
N ALA A 536 -12.77 -8.14 -68.06
CA ALA A 536 -13.52 -8.19 -66.81
C ALA A 536 -13.51 -6.82 -66.10
N ASP A 537 -14.44 -6.63 -65.15
CA ASP A 537 -14.34 -5.70 -64.03
C ASP A 537 -14.91 -6.34 -62.76
N ALA A 538 -14.53 -5.82 -61.59
CA ALA A 538 -15.07 -6.28 -60.32
C ALA A 538 -15.15 -5.17 -59.28
N VAL A 539 -16.16 -5.25 -58.43
CA VAL A 539 -16.31 -4.46 -57.20
C VAL A 539 -16.48 -5.42 -56.03
N VAL A 540 -15.63 -5.30 -55.02
CA VAL A 540 -15.67 -6.08 -53.78
C VAL A 540 -16.00 -5.15 -52.63
N SER A 541 -16.99 -5.54 -51.82
CA SER A 541 -17.40 -4.84 -50.61
C SER A 541 -17.08 -5.70 -49.39
N ILE A 542 -16.22 -5.21 -48.51
CA ILE A 542 -15.91 -5.82 -47.21
C ILE A 542 -16.65 -5.04 -46.13
N SER A 543 -17.55 -5.70 -45.39
CA SER A 543 -18.36 -5.06 -44.34
C SER A 543 -18.27 -5.80 -43.02
N HIS A 544 -18.46 -5.06 -41.92
CA HIS A 544 -18.47 -5.59 -40.56
C HIS A 544 -19.29 -4.68 -39.64
N GLY A 545 -20.32 -5.25 -39.00
CA GLY A 545 -21.20 -4.52 -38.08
C GLY A 545 -21.80 -3.26 -38.73
N SER A 546 -21.67 -2.12 -38.06
CA SER A 546 -22.15 -0.82 -38.51
C SER A 546 -21.08 0.06 -39.19
N ARG A 547 -19.85 -0.45 -39.38
CA ARG A 547 -18.78 0.31 -40.04
C ARG A 547 -19.11 0.44 -41.54
N PRO A 548 -18.85 1.61 -42.18
CA PRO A 548 -18.94 1.74 -43.62
C PRO A 548 -18.11 0.66 -44.34
N PRO A 549 -18.63 0.06 -45.42
CA PRO A 549 -17.91 -0.99 -46.12
C PRO A 549 -16.64 -0.45 -46.79
N VAL A 550 -15.59 -1.27 -46.81
CA VAL A 550 -14.40 -1.04 -47.64
C VAL A 550 -14.73 -1.50 -49.05
N ILE A 551 -14.74 -0.57 -50.00
CA ILE A 551 -15.04 -0.85 -51.41
C ILE A 551 -13.74 -0.91 -52.19
N LEU A 552 -13.54 -2.02 -52.89
CA LEU A 552 -12.40 -2.26 -53.78
C LEU A 552 -12.93 -2.38 -55.20
N THR A 553 -12.28 -1.72 -56.14
CA THR A 553 -12.65 -1.78 -57.55
C THR A 553 -11.47 -2.23 -58.38
N HIS A 554 -11.68 -3.22 -59.23
CA HIS A 554 -10.80 -3.54 -60.33
C HIS A 554 -11.43 -3.00 -61.62
N GLU A 555 -10.91 -1.86 -62.08
CA GLU A 555 -11.40 -1.16 -63.27
C GLU A 555 -11.16 -1.97 -64.55
N PRO A 556 -12.05 -1.88 -65.58
CA PRO A 556 -11.88 -2.62 -66.83
C PRO A 556 -10.68 -2.15 -67.66
N GLY A 557 -10.19 -3.03 -68.55
CA GLY A 557 -9.13 -2.71 -69.51
C GLY A 557 -7.71 -2.93 -69.02
N HIS A 558 -7.54 -3.56 -67.85
CA HIS A 558 -6.22 -3.99 -67.38
C HIS A 558 -5.71 -5.18 -68.24
N PRO A 559 -4.41 -5.25 -68.60
CA PRO A 559 -3.91 -6.28 -69.52
C PRO A 559 -4.16 -7.72 -69.05
N SER A 560 -4.07 -7.97 -67.73
CA SER A 560 -4.27 -9.31 -67.14
C SER A 560 -5.70 -9.84 -67.22
N GLN A 561 -6.66 -8.99 -67.58
CA GLN A 561 -8.09 -9.30 -67.65
C GLN A 561 -8.68 -8.91 -69.01
N THR A 562 -7.85 -8.64 -70.02
CA THR A 562 -8.30 -8.23 -71.35
C THR A 562 -7.89 -9.28 -72.37
N VAL A 563 -8.83 -9.69 -73.22
CA VAL A 563 -8.64 -10.75 -74.21
C VAL A 563 -9.08 -10.27 -75.58
N LEU A 564 -8.25 -10.55 -76.59
CA LEU A 564 -8.68 -10.46 -77.97
C LEU A 564 -9.35 -11.77 -78.38
N VAL A 565 -10.56 -11.68 -78.92
CA VAL A 565 -11.26 -12.81 -79.55
C VAL A 565 -11.20 -12.65 -81.05
N HIS A 566 -10.58 -13.61 -81.74
CA HIS A 566 -10.46 -13.62 -83.19
C HIS A 566 -11.74 -14.10 -83.87
N ALA A 567 -11.91 -13.71 -85.13
CA ALA A 567 -12.94 -14.34 -85.94
C ALA A 567 -12.58 -15.82 -86.11
N PRO A 568 -13.56 -16.75 -86.05
CA PRO A 568 -13.28 -18.16 -86.30
C PRO A 568 -12.63 -18.31 -87.68
N GLU A 569 -11.52 -19.05 -87.76
CA GLU A 569 -10.91 -19.37 -89.06
C GLU A 569 -11.96 -20.06 -89.95
N PRO A 570 -12.06 -19.69 -91.25
CA PRO A 570 -12.95 -20.40 -92.16
C PRO A 570 -12.52 -21.86 -92.19
N SER A 571 -13.42 -22.76 -91.80
CA SER A 571 -13.20 -24.20 -91.85
C SER A 571 -12.59 -24.58 -93.21
N PRO A 572 -11.43 -25.26 -93.27
CA PRO A 572 -10.89 -25.74 -94.53
C PRO A 572 -11.94 -26.64 -95.20
N GLU A 573 -12.10 -26.47 -96.52
CA GLU A 573 -12.99 -27.30 -97.35
C GLU A 573 -12.68 -28.79 -97.13
N PRO A 574 -13.70 -29.67 -97.04
CA PRO A 574 -13.48 -31.09 -96.79
C PRO A 574 -12.68 -31.71 -97.93
N SER A 575 -11.50 -32.24 -97.60
CA SER A 575 -10.71 -33.08 -98.51
C SER A 575 -11.52 -34.35 -98.88
N PRO A 576 -11.55 -34.77 -100.16
CA PRO A 576 -12.37 -35.89 -100.60
C PRO A 576 -11.94 -37.22 -99.95
N SER A 577 -12.95 -37.96 -99.51
CA SER A 577 -12.87 -39.31 -98.94
C SER A 577 -12.24 -40.31 -99.92
N PRO A 578 -11.19 -41.06 -99.53
CA PRO A 578 -10.75 -42.23 -100.27
C PRO A 578 -11.61 -43.47 -99.95
N GLU A 579 -11.75 -44.27 -100.99
CA GLU A 579 -12.61 -45.44 -101.19
C GLU A 579 -12.09 -46.69 -100.45
N ALA A 580 -13.02 -47.56 -100.03
CA ALA A 580 -12.75 -48.74 -99.21
C ALA A 580 -11.91 -49.82 -99.92
N THR A 581 -10.97 -50.45 -99.20
CA THR A 581 -10.22 -51.65 -99.63
C THR A 581 -10.34 -52.75 -98.54
N PRO A 582 -10.51 -54.03 -98.89
CA PRO A 582 -11.07 -55.04 -97.97
C PRO A 582 -10.06 -55.68 -96.99
N SER A 583 -10.67 -56.17 -95.92
CA SER A 583 -10.18 -56.96 -94.78
C SER A 583 -9.20 -58.10 -95.09
N PRO A 584 -8.17 -58.30 -94.25
CA PRO A 584 -7.63 -59.62 -93.93
C PRO A 584 -7.86 -60.02 -92.46
N GLU A 585 -8.56 -61.14 -92.34
CA GLU A 585 -8.36 -62.34 -91.50
C GLU A 585 -7.67 -62.26 -90.12
N ALA A 586 -8.31 -62.95 -89.17
CA ALA A 586 -8.05 -62.99 -87.74
C ALA A 586 -6.76 -63.74 -87.35
N THR A 587 -6.12 -63.27 -86.27
CA THR A 587 -5.16 -64.06 -85.47
C THR A 587 -5.52 -63.91 -83.98
N PRO A 588 -5.58 -65.00 -83.18
CA PRO A 588 -6.08 -64.97 -81.80
C PRO A 588 -4.97 -64.75 -80.77
N SER A 589 -5.16 -63.83 -79.80
CA SER A 589 -4.44 -63.79 -78.52
C SER A 589 -4.91 -62.63 -77.63
N PRO A 590 -4.70 -62.62 -76.30
CA PRO A 590 -5.02 -63.63 -75.30
C PRO A 590 -5.99 -63.10 -74.22
N SER A 591 -6.38 -64.03 -73.34
CA SER A 591 -7.25 -63.98 -72.15
C SER A 591 -7.18 -62.71 -71.25
N PRO A 592 -8.31 -62.30 -70.62
CA PRO A 592 -8.40 -61.08 -69.80
C PRO A 592 -7.54 -61.14 -68.54
N THR A 593 -6.75 -60.08 -68.33
CA THR A 593 -6.11 -59.80 -67.04
C THR A 593 -7.18 -59.27 -66.08
N PRO A 594 -7.31 -59.82 -64.85
CA PRO A 594 -8.36 -59.44 -63.92
C PRO A 594 -8.19 -58.01 -63.40
N GLU A 595 -9.34 -57.36 -63.24
CA GLU A 595 -9.58 -56.07 -62.63
C GLU A 595 -9.01 -56.02 -61.19
N PRO A 596 -8.23 -54.99 -60.81
CA PRO A 596 -7.78 -54.84 -59.43
C PRO A 596 -8.97 -54.58 -58.52
N THR A 597 -9.18 -55.52 -57.59
CA THR A 597 -10.15 -55.44 -56.50
C THR A 597 -9.95 -54.14 -55.70
N PRO A 598 -11.01 -53.37 -55.38
CA PRO A 598 -10.90 -52.18 -54.56
C PRO A 598 -10.34 -52.53 -53.16
N PRO A 599 -9.45 -51.72 -52.58
CA PRO A 599 -8.96 -51.94 -51.23
C PRO A 599 -10.12 -51.91 -50.24
N ALA A 600 -10.13 -52.91 -49.35
CA ALA A 600 -11.15 -53.10 -48.32
C ALA A 600 -11.36 -51.83 -47.49
N ALA A 601 -12.63 -51.49 -47.27
CA ALA A 601 -13.04 -50.48 -46.32
C ALA A 601 -12.42 -50.76 -44.94
N PRO A 602 -11.88 -49.74 -44.23
CA PRO A 602 -11.37 -49.92 -42.89
C PRO A 602 -12.48 -50.40 -41.97
N THR A 603 -12.21 -51.52 -41.29
CA THR A 603 -13.04 -52.11 -40.24
C THR A 603 -13.32 -51.05 -39.15
N PRO A 604 -14.57 -50.90 -38.67
CA PRO A 604 -14.86 -50.01 -37.55
C PRO A 604 -14.06 -50.47 -36.34
N THR A 605 -13.21 -49.57 -35.83
CA THR A 605 -12.58 -49.74 -34.52
C THR A 605 -13.70 -49.79 -33.47
N PRO A 606 -13.70 -50.74 -32.52
CA PRO A 606 -14.72 -50.82 -31.49
C PRO A 606 -14.76 -49.53 -30.69
N THR A 607 -15.92 -48.89 -30.68
CA THR A 607 -16.27 -47.82 -29.75
C THR A 607 -15.99 -48.29 -28.33
N ALA A 608 -14.99 -47.68 -27.68
CA ALA A 608 -14.81 -47.82 -26.25
C ALA A 608 -16.08 -47.29 -25.56
N VAL A 609 -16.74 -48.17 -24.82
CA VAL A 609 -17.82 -47.83 -23.89
C VAL A 609 -17.25 -46.79 -22.91
N PRO A 610 -17.89 -45.63 -22.71
CA PRO A 610 -17.47 -44.67 -21.71
C PRO A 610 -17.60 -45.31 -20.32
N PRO A 611 -16.58 -45.23 -19.44
CA PRO A 611 -16.78 -45.56 -18.04
C PRO A 611 -17.81 -44.59 -17.45
N ALA A 612 -18.71 -45.14 -16.63
CA ALA A 612 -19.70 -44.41 -15.86
C ALA A 612 -19.09 -43.18 -15.17
N PRO A 613 -19.86 -42.08 -15.01
CA PRO A 613 -19.37 -40.88 -14.35
C PRO A 613 -18.97 -41.22 -12.91
N HIS A 614 -17.67 -41.17 -12.64
CA HIS A 614 -17.18 -41.11 -11.27
C HIS A 614 -17.68 -39.82 -10.64
N SER A 615 -18.51 -40.01 -9.63
CA SER A 615 -19.00 -39.00 -8.72
C SER A 615 -17.81 -38.20 -8.17
N ARG A 616 -17.84 -36.90 -8.44
CA ARG A 616 -17.01 -35.87 -7.82
C ARG A 616 -17.01 -36.09 -6.29
N PRO A 617 -15.86 -36.24 -5.60
CA PRO A 617 -15.84 -36.12 -4.16
C PRO A 617 -16.14 -34.66 -3.82
N THR A 618 -17.32 -34.44 -3.25
CA THR A 618 -17.67 -33.20 -2.56
C THR A 618 -16.62 -33.01 -1.46
N ALA A 619 -15.74 -32.04 -1.64
CA ALA A 619 -14.89 -31.55 -0.56
C ALA A 619 -15.82 -30.90 0.48
N SER A 620 -16.21 -31.67 1.50
CA SER A 620 -16.81 -31.14 2.71
C SER A 620 -15.75 -30.33 3.44
N VAL A 621 -15.77 -29.02 3.22
CA VAL A 621 -15.14 -28.05 4.10
C VAL A 621 -15.72 -28.23 5.49
N ARG A 622 -14.92 -28.81 6.38
CA ARG A 622 -15.21 -28.95 7.80
C ARG A 622 -15.03 -27.57 8.44
N ILE A 623 -16.12 -26.81 8.52
CA ILE A 623 -16.18 -25.63 9.40
C ILE A 623 -16.18 -26.16 10.83
N SER A 624 -15.08 -25.95 11.55
CA SER A 624 -15.06 -26.08 13.01
C SER A 624 -15.94 -24.97 13.61
N GLN A 625 -17.21 -25.29 13.85
CA GLN A 625 -18.06 -24.53 14.76
C GLN A 625 -17.68 -24.94 16.19
N THR A 626 -17.03 -24.02 16.90
CA THR A 626 -16.90 -24.06 18.36
C THR A 626 -18.18 -23.47 18.93
N THR A 627 -19.07 -24.33 19.43
CA THR A 627 -20.26 -23.88 20.19
C THR A 627 -19.94 -23.94 21.69
N PRO A 628 -20.37 -22.94 22.49
CA PRO A 628 -20.10 -22.88 23.93
C PRO A 628 -20.95 -23.90 24.71
N GLY A 629 -20.33 -24.53 25.71
CA GLY A 629 -21.03 -25.37 26.66
C GLY A 629 -21.95 -24.57 27.58
N LEU A 630 -23.19 -25.01 27.70
CA LEU A 630 -24.05 -24.75 28.85
C LEU A 630 -23.98 -25.94 29.82
N PRO A 631 -24.06 -25.71 31.14
CA PRO A 631 -23.92 -26.74 32.15
C PRO A 631 -25.23 -27.52 32.40
N SER A 632 -25.09 -28.83 32.54
CA SER A 632 -26.12 -29.73 33.07
C SER A 632 -26.11 -29.70 34.59
N THR A 633 -27.28 -29.45 35.16
CA THR A 633 -27.69 -29.77 36.53
C THR A 633 -27.63 -31.27 36.81
N GLY A 634 -27.29 -31.67 38.05
CA GLY A 634 -27.72 -32.96 38.62
C GLY A 634 -26.71 -33.71 39.52
N ALA A 635 -26.44 -33.18 40.71
CA ALA A 635 -26.33 -33.90 42.00
C ALA A 635 -25.93 -32.92 43.12
#